data_AF-A0A944XJE4-F1
#
_entry.id   AF-A0A944XJE4-F1
#
_cell.length_a   1.000
_cell.length_b   1.000
_cell.length_c   1.000
_cell.angle_alpha   90.00
_cell.angle_beta   90.00
_cell.angle_gamma   90.00
#
_symmetry.space_group_name_H-M   'P 1'
#
loop_
_entity.id
_entity.type
_entity.pdbx_description
1 polymer ?
#
loop_
_entity_poly.entity_id
_entity_poly.type
_entity_poly.pdbx_seq_one_letter_code
_entity_poly.pdbx_strand_id
1 'polypeptide(L)'
;MSEIEEPRGRAIGGKKRMASMTAKERTAQAKKAAAARWSGEIKKATHGSEDHPLEIGDVEIPCYVLEGGRRVLQQTGLIGALNMSYGGSYSRGGDRLAKFAAQGRLKPYVSNELIDRTAKPIRFRTPSGSLAYGYEATVLADLCEAVLAARGAGVLQKQQEHIAKQAEILVRGFARIGIIALIDEATGYQRDREKDALAKILEAWIEKELRAWVQTFPAEFYENMFRLRGLEYSQASVRRPQYFGHLTNDIVYKRLEPGVLKELKRITPKSKKTGRYTATFTQSLTKNVGYPKLKEHLGAVVAYMRISKTWDEFMNLLNEQYPRKGDTPMLPMDYSQEADDGKGL
;
A
#
# COMPACT_ATOMS: atom_id res chain seq x y z
N MET A 1 -2.54 -37.39 -2.71
CA MET A 1 -1.12 -37.79 -2.74
C MET A 1 -0.48 -37.06 -3.91
N SER A 2 0.36 -36.05 -3.65
CA SER A 2 1.03 -35.30 -4.72
C SER A 2 2.25 -36.09 -5.20
N GLU A 3 2.29 -36.46 -6.47
CA GLU A 3 3.46 -37.06 -7.09
C GLU A 3 4.67 -36.13 -6.93
N ILE A 4 5.69 -36.62 -6.24
CA ILE A 4 6.97 -35.94 -6.09
C ILE A 4 7.69 -36.10 -7.43
N GLU A 5 7.71 -35.04 -8.23
CA GLU A 5 8.39 -35.02 -9.52
C GLU A 5 9.88 -35.39 -9.33
N GLU A 6 10.27 -36.56 -9.86
CA GLU A 6 11.65 -37.03 -9.75
C GLU A 6 12.61 -36.06 -10.46
N PRO A 7 13.72 -35.66 -9.83
CA PRO A 7 14.69 -34.78 -10.45
C PRO A 7 15.28 -35.45 -11.70
N ARG A 8 15.29 -34.78 -12.85
CA ARG A 8 15.91 -35.29 -14.09
C ARG A 8 17.22 -34.58 -14.42
N GLY A 9 18.19 -35.30 -14.99
CA GLY A 9 19.45 -34.76 -15.52
C GLY A 9 20.42 -34.20 -14.46
N ARG A 10 21.04 -33.04 -14.74
CA ARG A 10 22.04 -32.38 -13.86
C ARG A 10 21.51 -32.11 -12.44
N ALA A 11 20.19 -32.07 -12.24
CA ALA A 11 19.55 -31.89 -10.94
C ALA A 11 19.73 -33.10 -9.99
N ILE A 12 19.91 -34.32 -10.52
CA ILE A 12 20.15 -35.54 -9.72
C ILE A 12 21.52 -35.47 -9.04
N GLY A 13 22.55 -35.11 -9.81
CA GLY A 13 23.92 -34.96 -9.30
C GLY A 13 24.02 -33.83 -8.27
N GLY A 14 23.32 -32.72 -8.51
CA GLY A 14 23.23 -31.61 -7.55
C GLY A 14 22.58 -32.01 -6.23
N LYS A 15 21.45 -32.74 -6.27
CA LYS A 15 20.75 -33.21 -5.07
C LYS A 15 21.56 -34.24 -4.28
N LYS A 16 22.18 -35.23 -4.95
CA LYS A 16 23.06 -36.21 -4.28
C LYS A 16 24.27 -35.55 -3.61
N ARG A 17 24.90 -34.59 -4.29
CA ARG A 17 26.05 -33.85 -3.74
C ARG A 17 25.66 -32.96 -2.55
N MET A 18 24.47 -32.34 -2.59
CA MET A 18 23.95 -31.56 -1.47
C MET A 18 23.61 -32.43 -0.25
N ALA A 19 23.12 -33.65 -0.47
CA ALA A 19 22.79 -34.61 0.60
C ALA A 19 24.05 -35.14 1.31
N SER A 20 25.19 -35.24 0.59
CA SER A 20 26.46 -35.72 1.16
C SER A 20 27.29 -34.63 1.87
N MET A 21 26.84 -33.37 1.91
CA MET A 21 27.60 -32.26 2.47
C MET A 21 27.15 -31.90 3.89
N THR A 22 28.13 -31.65 4.76
CA THR A 22 27.88 -31.13 6.11
C THR A 22 27.28 -29.72 6.07
N ALA A 23 26.63 -29.29 7.16
CA ALA A 23 26.01 -27.96 7.24
C ALA A 23 27.04 -26.81 7.01
N LYS A 24 28.29 -27.01 7.45
CA LYS A 24 29.40 -26.05 7.27
C LYS A 24 29.83 -25.96 5.80
N GLU A 25 29.92 -27.10 5.11
CA GLU A 25 30.28 -27.16 3.69
C GLU A 25 29.17 -26.61 2.79
N ARG A 26 27.90 -26.88 3.10
CA ARG A 26 26.75 -26.27 2.41
C ARG A 26 26.78 -24.75 2.53
N THR A 27 27.09 -24.24 3.72
CA THR A 27 27.23 -22.80 3.98
C THR A 27 28.42 -22.21 3.20
N ALA A 28 29.56 -22.89 3.18
CA ALA A 28 30.74 -22.43 2.44
C ALA A 28 30.51 -22.41 0.92
N GLN A 29 29.82 -23.41 0.38
CA GLN A 29 29.47 -23.47 -1.04
C GLN A 29 28.41 -22.42 -1.41
N ALA A 30 27.42 -22.17 -0.55
CA ALA A 30 26.46 -21.07 -0.72
C ALA A 30 27.17 -19.71 -0.73
N LYS A 31 28.14 -19.50 0.19
CA LYS A 31 28.98 -18.29 0.21
C LYS A 31 29.83 -18.15 -1.06
N LYS A 32 30.45 -19.23 -1.54
CA LYS A 32 31.26 -19.22 -2.78
C LYS A 32 30.42 -18.95 -4.02
N ALA A 33 29.22 -19.55 -4.11
CA ALA A 33 28.27 -19.30 -5.19
C ALA A 33 27.70 -17.87 -5.16
N ALA A 34 27.44 -17.32 -3.97
CA ALA A 34 27.04 -15.92 -3.81
C ALA A 34 28.18 -14.96 -4.20
N ALA A 35 29.42 -15.23 -3.79
CA ALA A 35 30.59 -14.42 -4.15
C ALA A 35 30.86 -14.44 -5.66
N ALA A 36 30.80 -15.62 -6.31
CA ALA A 36 30.97 -15.75 -7.76
C ALA A 36 29.82 -15.09 -8.55
N ARG A 37 28.61 -15.01 -7.98
CA ARG A 37 27.51 -14.23 -8.55
C ARG A 37 27.74 -12.72 -8.49
N TRP A 38 28.62 -12.23 -7.61
CA TRP A 38 28.74 -10.81 -7.27
C TRP A 38 30.12 -10.19 -7.58
N SER A 39 30.97 -10.91 -8.32
CA SER A 39 32.32 -10.47 -8.74
C SER A 39 32.32 -9.59 -9.99
N GLY A 40 31.17 -9.01 -10.36
CA GLY A 40 31.05 -8.14 -11.53
C GLY A 40 31.62 -6.74 -11.32
N GLU A 41 31.95 -6.08 -12.43
CA GLU A 41 32.36 -4.67 -12.47
C GLU A 41 31.33 -3.77 -11.79
N ILE A 42 31.78 -2.91 -10.87
CA ILE A 42 30.91 -2.01 -10.13
C ILE A 42 30.68 -0.76 -10.98
N LYS A 43 29.47 -0.64 -11.50
CA LYS A 43 29.08 0.51 -12.33
C LYS A 43 28.94 1.78 -11.50
N LYS A 44 29.09 2.95 -12.12
CA LYS A 44 28.83 4.25 -11.47
C LYS A 44 27.50 4.86 -11.92
N ALA A 45 26.76 5.42 -10.97
CA ALA A 45 25.63 6.29 -11.26
C ALA A 45 26.13 7.69 -11.66
N THR A 46 25.63 8.20 -12.78
CA THR A 46 25.90 9.56 -13.27
C THR A 46 24.81 10.55 -12.85
N HIS A 47 23.59 10.06 -12.59
CA HIS A 47 22.45 10.88 -12.17
C HIS A 47 21.63 10.16 -11.08
N GLY A 48 20.90 10.96 -10.28
CA GLY A 48 20.03 10.52 -9.19
C GLY A 48 20.56 10.91 -7.81
N SER A 49 19.69 11.08 -6.83
CA SER A 49 20.05 11.24 -5.41
C SER A 49 19.09 10.42 -4.55
N GLU A 50 19.53 10.10 -3.33
CA GLU A 50 18.61 9.60 -2.30
C GLU A 50 17.60 10.69 -1.89
N ASP A 51 17.95 11.97 -2.05
CA ASP A 51 17.09 13.12 -1.69
C ASP A 51 15.98 13.42 -2.72
N HIS A 52 16.03 12.77 -3.88
CA HIS A 52 15.03 12.92 -4.94
C HIS A 52 14.59 11.53 -5.44
N PRO A 53 13.95 10.73 -4.58
CA PRO A 53 13.43 9.43 -4.97
C PRO A 53 12.22 9.58 -5.90
N LEU A 54 11.87 8.51 -6.61
CA LEU A 54 10.56 8.41 -7.24
C LEU A 54 9.54 8.09 -6.15
N GLU A 55 8.61 9.01 -5.90
CA GLU A 55 7.55 8.82 -4.91
C GLU A 55 6.32 8.14 -5.53
N ILE A 56 5.85 7.09 -4.86
CA ILE A 56 4.69 6.30 -5.28
C ILE A 56 3.80 6.08 -4.04
N GLY A 57 2.86 7.00 -3.82
CA GLY A 57 2.08 7.02 -2.59
C GLY A 57 3.00 7.26 -1.39
N ASP A 58 2.97 6.37 -0.40
CA ASP A 58 3.83 6.46 0.80
C ASP A 58 5.20 5.76 0.61
N VAL A 59 5.54 5.35 -0.62
CA VAL A 59 6.77 4.62 -0.92
C VAL A 59 7.74 5.49 -1.71
N GLU A 60 8.94 5.66 -1.16
CA GLU A 60 10.07 6.25 -1.86
C GLU A 60 10.89 5.18 -2.57
N ILE A 61 11.18 5.41 -3.85
CA ILE A 61 12.01 4.51 -4.67
C ILE A 61 13.23 5.28 -5.18
N PRO A 62 14.38 5.18 -4.49
CA PRO A 62 15.60 5.76 -5.01
C PRO A 62 15.93 5.20 -6.40
N CYS A 63 16.19 6.09 -7.34
CA CYS A 63 16.39 5.77 -8.74
C CYS A 63 17.61 6.49 -9.31
N TYR A 64 18.31 5.83 -10.24
CA TYR A 64 19.57 6.32 -10.77
C TYR A 64 19.69 6.03 -12.27
N VAL A 65 20.51 6.85 -12.94
CA VAL A 65 21.02 6.54 -14.28
C VAL A 65 22.48 6.16 -14.15
N LEU A 66 22.83 4.96 -14.58
CA LEU A 66 24.20 4.46 -14.61
C LEU A 66 24.95 4.97 -15.84
N GLU A 67 26.27 4.88 -15.79
CA GLU A 67 27.11 5.01 -16.98
C GLU A 67 26.61 4.07 -18.10
N GLY A 68 26.52 4.59 -19.32
CA GLY A 68 25.86 3.93 -20.44
C GLY A 68 24.33 4.11 -20.50
N GLY A 69 23.76 5.00 -19.67
CA GLY A 69 22.36 5.42 -19.77
C GLY A 69 21.33 4.42 -19.21
N ARG A 70 21.79 3.36 -18.54
CA ARG A 70 20.90 2.35 -17.94
C ARG A 70 20.18 2.95 -16.72
N ARG A 71 18.85 2.91 -16.73
CA ARG A 71 17.99 3.39 -15.64
C ARG A 71 17.76 2.27 -14.64
N VAL A 72 18.01 2.53 -13.35
CA VAL A 72 17.89 1.54 -12.29
C VAL A 72 17.07 2.05 -11.11
N LEU A 73 16.33 1.16 -10.48
CA LEU A 73 15.64 1.36 -9.21
C LEU A 73 16.38 0.60 -8.12
N GLN A 74 16.56 1.20 -6.95
CA GLN A 74 17.18 0.53 -5.82
C GLN A 74 16.30 -0.63 -5.34
N GLN A 75 16.94 -1.73 -4.93
CA GLN A 75 16.27 -2.97 -4.52
C GLN A 75 15.21 -2.74 -3.43
N THR A 76 15.53 -1.94 -2.40
CA THR A 76 14.65 -1.67 -1.28
C THR A 76 13.38 -0.97 -1.73
N GLY A 77 13.53 0.13 -2.47
CA GLY A 77 12.42 0.86 -3.07
C GLY A 77 11.53 -0.03 -3.94
N LEU A 78 12.09 -0.91 -4.78
CA LEU A 78 11.31 -1.81 -5.63
C LEU A 78 10.46 -2.80 -4.81
N ILE A 79 11.01 -3.36 -3.72
CA ILE A 79 10.25 -4.25 -2.81
C ILE A 79 9.11 -3.50 -2.13
N GLY A 80 9.40 -2.28 -1.63
CA GLY A 80 8.40 -1.40 -1.05
C GLY A 80 7.29 -1.02 -2.05
N ALA A 81 7.65 -0.77 -3.30
CA ALA A 81 6.72 -0.36 -4.35
C ALA A 81 5.63 -1.39 -4.62
N LEU A 82 5.98 -2.68 -4.53
CA LEU A 82 5.07 -3.81 -4.65
C LEU A 82 4.29 -4.11 -3.35
N ASN A 83 4.45 -3.26 -2.33
CA ASN A 83 3.86 -3.43 -1.00
C ASN A 83 4.24 -4.78 -0.35
N MET A 84 5.48 -5.23 -0.57
CA MET A 84 5.98 -6.48 -0.01
C MET A 84 6.73 -6.24 1.29
N SER A 85 6.49 -7.07 2.30
CA SER A 85 7.27 -7.03 3.54
C SER A 85 8.74 -7.40 3.30
N TYR A 86 9.64 -6.63 3.91
CA TYR A 86 11.05 -6.99 4.05
C TYR A 86 11.16 -8.16 5.04
N GLY A 87 11.21 -9.40 4.53
CA GLY A 87 11.20 -10.60 5.39
C GLY A 87 12.40 -10.65 6.35
N GLY A 88 12.25 -11.30 7.51
CA GLY A 88 13.27 -11.41 8.57
C GLY A 88 14.55 -12.16 8.17
N SER A 89 14.59 -12.77 6.98
CA SER A 89 15.80 -13.28 6.32
C SER A 89 16.23 -12.31 5.21
N TYR A 90 16.42 -11.03 5.56
CA TYR A 90 16.91 -10.03 4.63
C TYR A 90 18.40 -10.29 4.35
N SER A 91 18.71 -11.15 3.37
CA SER A 91 20.06 -11.20 2.82
C SER A 91 20.23 -10.01 1.87
N ARG A 92 21.18 -9.11 2.16
CA ARG A 92 21.64 -8.08 1.22
C ARG A 92 21.97 -8.78 -0.13
N GLY A 93 21.30 -8.42 -1.23
CA GLY A 93 21.63 -8.96 -2.57
C GLY A 93 20.52 -9.70 -3.35
N GLY A 94 19.29 -9.18 -3.36
CA GLY A 94 18.25 -9.57 -4.34
C GLY A 94 17.41 -10.82 -4.10
N ASP A 95 17.69 -11.59 -3.04
CA ASP A 95 17.07 -12.90 -2.80
C ASP A 95 15.53 -12.86 -2.67
N ARG A 96 14.94 -11.78 -2.15
CA ARG A 96 13.48 -11.68 -1.96
C ARG A 96 12.71 -11.60 -3.27
N LEU A 97 13.16 -10.76 -4.21
CA LEU A 97 12.53 -10.58 -5.51
C LEU A 97 12.76 -11.79 -6.40
N ALA A 98 13.98 -12.34 -6.39
CA ALA A 98 14.30 -13.58 -7.06
C ALA A 98 13.39 -14.73 -6.62
N LYS A 99 13.20 -14.90 -5.29
CA LYS A 99 12.27 -15.89 -4.73
C LYS A 99 10.83 -15.61 -5.14
N PHE A 100 10.40 -14.35 -5.08
CA PHE A 100 9.04 -13.97 -5.47
C PHE A 100 8.75 -14.32 -6.92
N ALA A 101 9.65 -13.98 -7.84
CA ALA A 101 9.52 -14.25 -9.26
C ALA A 101 9.65 -15.74 -9.61
N ALA A 102 10.57 -16.46 -8.96
CA ALA A 102 10.93 -17.83 -9.34
C ALA A 102 10.17 -18.94 -8.60
N GLN A 103 9.27 -18.61 -7.66
CA GLN A 103 8.63 -19.60 -6.80
C GLN A 103 7.10 -19.53 -6.82
N GLY A 104 6.50 -20.60 -6.29
CA GLY A 104 5.07 -20.68 -6.01
C GLY A 104 4.20 -20.49 -7.24
N ARG A 105 3.10 -19.77 -7.05
CA ARG A 105 2.03 -19.60 -8.05
C ARG A 105 2.33 -18.52 -9.08
N LEU A 106 3.37 -17.70 -8.85
CA LEU A 106 3.75 -16.63 -9.76
C LEU A 106 4.64 -17.13 -10.90
N LYS A 107 5.48 -18.15 -10.64
CA LYS A 107 6.45 -18.70 -11.60
C LYS A 107 5.89 -18.94 -13.02
N PRO A 108 4.67 -19.49 -13.23
CA PRO A 108 4.14 -19.70 -14.58
C PRO A 108 3.89 -18.41 -15.39
N TYR A 109 3.81 -17.27 -14.71
CA TYR A 109 3.50 -15.95 -15.28
C TYR A 109 4.74 -15.05 -15.40
N VAL A 110 5.92 -15.58 -15.09
CA VAL A 110 7.19 -14.85 -15.09
C VAL A 110 8.07 -15.41 -16.19
N SER A 111 8.59 -14.55 -17.07
CA SER A 111 9.52 -14.97 -18.11
C SER A 111 10.85 -15.44 -17.52
N ASN A 112 11.54 -16.36 -18.21
CA ASN A 112 12.87 -16.80 -17.79
C ASN A 112 13.86 -15.62 -17.71
N GLU A 113 13.69 -14.62 -18.58
CA GLU A 113 14.46 -13.38 -18.54
C GLU A 113 14.21 -12.60 -17.25
N LEU A 114 12.96 -12.43 -16.83
CA LEU A 114 12.63 -11.74 -15.58
C LEU A 114 13.14 -12.50 -14.36
N ILE A 115 13.12 -13.84 -14.37
CA ILE A 115 13.75 -14.67 -13.33
C ILE A 115 15.25 -14.40 -13.26
N ASP A 116 15.95 -14.35 -14.40
CA ASP A 116 17.39 -14.11 -14.42
C ASP A 116 17.75 -12.69 -13.93
N ARG A 117 17.01 -11.68 -14.41
CA ARG A 117 17.18 -10.26 -14.02
C ARG A 117 16.92 -10.05 -12.53
N THR A 118 15.90 -10.69 -11.96
CA THR A 118 15.59 -10.61 -10.52
C THR A 118 16.59 -11.39 -9.65
N ALA A 119 17.24 -12.43 -10.19
CA ALA A 119 18.28 -13.18 -9.49
C ALA A 119 19.65 -12.48 -9.47
N LYS A 120 19.86 -11.48 -10.35
CA LYS A 120 21.15 -10.79 -10.53
C LYS A 120 20.98 -9.27 -10.39
N PRO A 121 20.81 -8.75 -9.17
CA PRO A 121 20.78 -7.30 -8.97
C PRO A 121 22.07 -6.65 -9.45
N ILE A 122 21.94 -5.48 -10.07
CA ILE A 122 23.05 -4.66 -10.54
C ILE A 122 23.69 -4.01 -9.32
N ARG A 123 24.99 -4.24 -9.15
CA ARG A 123 25.81 -3.61 -8.12
C ARG A 123 26.43 -2.34 -8.69
N PHE A 124 26.20 -1.20 -8.03
CA PHE A 124 26.68 0.10 -8.51
C PHE A 124 27.08 1.03 -7.36
N ARG A 125 27.81 2.09 -7.66
CA ARG A 125 28.04 3.21 -6.73
C ARG A 125 27.08 4.34 -7.03
N THR A 126 26.40 4.84 -6.00
CA THR A 126 25.60 6.07 -6.06
C THR A 126 26.49 7.28 -6.33
N PRO A 127 25.93 8.44 -6.71
CA PRO A 127 26.74 9.66 -6.88
C PRO A 127 27.43 10.11 -5.58
N SER A 128 26.89 9.77 -4.41
CA SER A 128 27.52 9.95 -3.09
C SER A 128 28.68 8.98 -2.82
N GLY A 129 28.93 8.00 -3.70
CA GLY A 129 30.00 7.02 -3.57
C GLY A 129 29.62 5.75 -2.81
N SER A 130 28.43 5.70 -2.22
CA SER A 130 27.88 4.54 -1.50
C SER A 130 27.61 3.37 -2.45
N LEU A 131 27.86 2.15 -1.97
CA LEU A 131 27.59 0.94 -2.73
C LEU A 131 26.11 0.56 -2.60
N ALA A 132 25.43 0.40 -3.73
CA ALA A 132 24.01 0.06 -3.80
C ALA A 132 23.74 -1.15 -4.72
N TYR A 133 22.54 -1.72 -4.56
CA TYR A 133 22.01 -2.79 -5.39
C TYR A 133 20.68 -2.34 -5.98
N GLY A 134 20.49 -2.57 -7.27
CA GLY A 134 19.28 -2.18 -7.98
C GLY A 134 18.94 -3.10 -9.13
N TYR A 135 17.79 -2.85 -9.72
CA TYR A 135 17.32 -3.53 -10.92
C TYR A 135 17.08 -2.51 -12.00
N GLU A 136 17.14 -2.93 -13.25
CA GLU A 136 16.69 -2.09 -14.35
C GLU A 136 15.23 -1.68 -14.15
N ALA A 137 14.91 -0.43 -14.48
CA ALA A 137 13.63 0.18 -14.13
C ALA A 137 12.40 -0.62 -14.63
N THR A 138 12.51 -1.26 -15.80
CA THR A 138 11.42 -2.06 -16.39
C THR A 138 11.06 -3.31 -15.59
N VAL A 139 11.97 -3.83 -14.75
CA VAL A 139 11.70 -4.99 -13.87
C VAL A 139 10.48 -4.77 -12.98
N LEU A 140 10.24 -3.53 -12.52
CA LEU A 140 9.06 -3.23 -11.71
C LEU A 140 7.76 -3.44 -12.51
N ALA A 141 7.70 -2.94 -13.75
CA ALA A 141 6.55 -3.12 -14.62
C ALA A 141 6.34 -4.60 -14.98
N ASP A 142 7.41 -5.31 -15.33
CA ASP A 142 7.37 -6.73 -15.67
C ASP A 142 6.84 -7.60 -14.51
N LEU A 143 7.25 -7.27 -13.27
CA LEU A 143 6.74 -7.93 -12.07
C LEU A 143 5.27 -7.61 -11.82
N CYS A 144 4.85 -6.36 -12.05
CA CYS A 144 3.44 -5.99 -11.93
C CYS A 144 2.58 -6.79 -12.91
N GLU A 145 2.98 -6.86 -14.17
CA GLU A 145 2.28 -7.65 -15.20
C GLU A 145 2.18 -9.13 -14.83
N ALA A 146 3.27 -9.74 -14.36
CA ALA A 146 3.26 -11.13 -13.91
C ALA A 146 2.25 -11.36 -12.77
N VAL A 147 2.18 -10.44 -11.81
CA VAL A 147 1.23 -10.50 -10.69
C VAL A 147 -0.21 -10.32 -11.19
N LEU A 148 -0.46 -9.39 -12.11
CA LEU A 148 -1.78 -9.15 -12.68
C LEU A 148 -2.28 -10.33 -13.50
N ALA A 149 -1.40 -10.97 -14.28
CA ALA A 149 -1.70 -12.20 -15.00
C ALA A 149 -2.07 -13.34 -14.05
N ALA A 150 -1.30 -13.53 -12.97
CA ALA A 150 -1.60 -14.52 -11.94
C ALA A 150 -2.93 -14.22 -11.22
N ARG A 151 -3.25 -12.93 -10.99
CA ARG A 151 -4.56 -12.53 -10.45
C ARG A 151 -5.70 -12.85 -11.42
N GLY A 152 -5.53 -12.54 -12.70
CA GLY A 152 -6.51 -12.82 -13.76
C GLY A 152 -6.83 -14.31 -13.89
N ALA A 153 -5.85 -15.17 -13.62
CA ALA A 153 -6.03 -16.62 -13.56
C ALA A 153 -6.60 -17.13 -12.22
N GLY A 154 -6.86 -16.25 -11.25
CA GLY A 154 -7.43 -16.62 -9.94
C GLY A 154 -6.50 -17.46 -9.06
N VAL A 155 -5.20 -17.48 -9.34
CA VAL A 155 -4.24 -18.32 -8.60
C VAL A 155 -3.59 -17.61 -7.41
N LEU A 156 -3.78 -16.31 -7.25
CA LEU A 156 -3.20 -15.58 -6.13
C LEU A 156 -3.86 -15.96 -4.80
N GLN A 157 -3.05 -16.02 -3.74
CA GLN A 157 -3.56 -16.21 -2.40
C GLN A 157 -4.22 -14.92 -1.88
N LYS A 158 -5.17 -15.05 -0.95
CA LYS A 158 -5.82 -13.89 -0.31
C LYS A 158 -4.82 -12.92 0.32
N GLN A 159 -3.72 -13.43 0.89
CA GLN A 159 -2.66 -12.58 1.44
C GLN A 159 -1.88 -11.83 0.35
N GLN A 160 -1.92 -12.24 -0.92
CA GLN A 160 -1.19 -11.61 -2.02
C GLN A 160 -2.03 -10.56 -2.76
N GLU A 161 -3.32 -10.43 -2.46
CA GLU A 161 -4.19 -9.52 -3.21
C GLU A 161 -3.84 -8.04 -3.04
N HIS A 162 -3.26 -7.66 -1.90
CA HIS A 162 -2.75 -6.31 -1.71
C HIS A 162 -1.60 -5.98 -2.70
N ILE A 163 -0.77 -6.97 -3.04
CA ILE A 163 0.32 -6.83 -4.02
C ILE A 163 -0.25 -6.64 -5.42
N ALA A 164 -1.26 -7.44 -5.81
CA ALA A 164 -1.85 -7.34 -7.14
C ALA A 164 -2.61 -6.04 -7.37
N LYS A 165 -3.27 -5.56 -6.33
CA LYS A 165 -3.90 -4.24 -6.32
C LYS A 165 -2.89 -3.11 -6.44
N GLN A 166 -1.77 -3.21 -5.73
CA GLN A 166 -0.68 -2.25 -5.85
C GLN A 166 -0.08 -2.27 -7.27
N ALA A 167 0.17 -3.46 -7.82
CA ALA A 167 0.64 -3.65 -9.19
C ALA A 167 -0.31 -3.02 -10.24
N GLU A 168 -1.62 -3.15 -10.06
CA GLU A 168 -2.61 -2.56 -10.95
C GLU A 168 -2.55 -1.02 -10.95
N ILE A 169 -2.42 -0.42 -9.77
CA ILE A 169 -2.28 1.03 -9.63
C ILE A 169 -0.99 1.47 -10.34
N LEU A 170 0.13 0.82 -10.06
CA LEU A 170 1.42 1.13 -10.68
C LEU A 170 1.36 1.10 -12.22
N VAL A 171 0.88 0.00 -12.81
CA VAL A 171 0.81 -0.17 -14.28
C VAL A 171 -0.06 0.91 -14.91
N ARG A 172 -1.25 1.17 -14.35
CA ARG A 172 -2.15 2.21 -14.85
C ARG A 172 -1.55 3.61 -14.73
N GLY A 173 -0.79 3.88 -13.67
CA GLY A 173 -0.09 5.15 -13.48
C GLY A 173 1.03 5.33 -14.50
N PHE A 174 1.86 4.31 -14.68
CA PHE A 174 2.93 4.31 -15.67
C PHE A 174 2.41 4.48 -17.09
N ALA A 175 1.30 3.82 -17.45
CA ALA A 175 0.69 3.97 -18.77
C ALA A 175 0.25 5.43 -19.04
N ARG A 176 -0.35 6.10 -18.04
CA ARG A 176 -0.77 7.51 -18.17
C ARG A 176 0.43 8.43 -18.34
N ILE A 177 1.46 8.27 -17.51
CA ILE A 177 2.67 9.08 -17.61
C ILE A 177 3.42 8.80 -18.91
N GLY A 178 3.48 7.54 -19.35
CA GLY A 178 4.10 7.17 -20.63
C GLY A 178 3.47 7.92 -21.79
N ILE A 179 2.14 8.00 -21.85
CA ILE A 179 1.43 8.78 -22.87
C ILE A 179 1.81 10.26 -22.81
N ILE A 180 1.76 10.88 -21.62
CA ILE A 180 2.10 12.29 -21.44
C ILE A 180 3.56 12.54 -21.84
N ALA A 181 4.49 11.71 -21.37
CA ALA A 181 5.91 11.83 -21.66
C ALA A 181 6.21 11.71 -23.16
N LEU A 182 5.53 10.80 -23.87
CA LEU A 182 5.67 10.65 -25.33
C LEU A 182 5.11 11.87 -26.08
N ILE A 183 4.00 12.46 -25.62
CA ILE A 183 3.46 13.69 -26.20
C ILE A 183 4.42 14.85 -25.96
N ASP A 184 4.92 14.99 -24.74
CA ASP A 184 5.90 16.03 -24.40
C ASP A 184 7.14 15.88 -25.28
N GLU A 185 7.65 14.66 -25.45
CA GLU A 185 8.81 14.37 -26.30
C GLU A 185 8.56 14.72 -27.77
N ALA A 186 7.40 14.32 -28.30
CA ALA A 186 7.01 14.59 -29.69
C ALA A 186 6.76 16.08 -29.98
N THR A 187 6.33 16.84 -28.98
CA THR A 187 6.02 18.28 -29.12
C THR A 187 7.20 19.18 -28.77
N GLY A 188 8.25 18.66 -28.12
CA GLY A 188 9.36 19.48 -27.59
C GLY A 188 9.10 20.03 -26.19
N TYR A 189 7.89 19.84 -25.64
CA TYR A 189 7.46 20.37 -24.34
C TYR A 189 8.25 19.78 -23.16
N GLN A 190 9.01 18.68 -23.37
CA GLN A 190 9.88 18.13 -22.34
C GLN A 190 10.97 19.12 -21.86
N ARG A 191 11.26 20.17 -22.65
CA ARG A 191 12.21 21.24 -22.30
C ARG A 191 11.59 22.38 -21.49
N ASP A 192 10.28 22.57 -21.61
CA ASP A 192 9.55 23.69 -21.00
C ASP A 192 8.88 23.29 -19.68
N ARG A 193 8.58 22.00 -19.49
CA ARG A 193 7.95 21.51 -18.25
C ARG A 193 8.92 21.59 -17.07
N GLU A 194 8.36 21.84 -15.89
CA GLU A 194 9.08 21.71 -14.61
C GLU A 194 9.72 20.33 -14.45
N LYS A 195 10.90 20.28 -13.83
CA LYS A 195 11.71 19.05 -13.73
C LYS A 195 10.98 17.87 -13.10
N ASP A 196 10.04 18.13 -12.19
CA ASP A 196 9.29 17.13 -11.43
C ASP A 196 7.81 17.00 -11.83
N ALA A 197 7.40 17.64 -12.94
CA ALA A 197 5.99 17.69 -13.35
C ALA A 197 5.36 16.30 -13.54
N LEU A 198 6.06 15.37 -14.21
CA LEU A 198 5.55 14.02 -14.44
C LEU A 198 5.44 13.21 -13.14
N ALA A 199 6.38 13.37 -12.21
CA ALA A 199 6.33 12.72 -10.90
C ALA A 199 5.12 13.20 -10.09
N LYS A 200 4.92 14.53 -10.01
CA LYS A 200 3.75 15.13 -9.35
C LYS A 200 2.42 14.66 -9.94
N ILE A 201 2.32 14.52 -11.27
CA ILE A 201 1.11 13.99 -11.92
C ILE A 201 0.90 12.52 -11.52
N LEU A 202 1.95 11.72 -11.51
CA LEU A 202 1.89 10.30 -11.13
C LEU A 202 1.44 10.16 -9.68
N GLU A 203 2.09 10.85 -8.75
CA GLU A 203 1.78 10.87 -7.32
C GLU A 203 0.32 11.25 -7.08
N ALA A 204 -0.14 12.35 -7.67
CA ALA A 204 -1.52 12.82 -7.52
C ALA A 204 -2.55 11.80 -8.02
N TRP A 205 -2.21 11.07 -9.09
CA TRP A 205 -3.07 10.02 -9.65
C TRP A 205 -3.04 8.75 -8.78
N ILE A 206 -1.86 8.28 -8.38
CA ILE A 206 -1.70 7.09 -7.52
C ILE A 206 -2.41 7.30 -6.19
N GLU A 207 -2.27 8.48 -5.58
CA GLU A 207 -2.94 8.81 -4.32
C GLU A 207 -4.47 8.82 -4.47
N LYS A 208 -4.99 9.27 -5.61
CA LYS A 208 -6.44 9.22 -5.90
C LYS A 208 -6.93 7.78 -6.01
N GLU A 209 -6.20 6.93 -6.73
CA GLU A 209 -6.54 5.51 -6.85
C GLU A 209 -6.41 4.80 -5.50
N LEU A 210 -5.28 4.95 -4.80
CA LEU A 210 -5.06 4.38 -3.47
C LEU A 210 -6.20 4.77 -2.52
N ARG A 211 -6.72 6.00 -2.54
CA ARG A 211 -7.89 6.38 -1.74
C ARG A 211 -9.18 5.64 -2.09
N ALA A 212 -9.43 5.36 -3.37
CA ALA A 212 -10.57 4.53 -3.78
C ALA A 212 -10.46 3.11 -3.20
N TRP A 213 -9.23 2.69 -2.93
CA TRP A 213 -8.82 1.34 -2.65
C TRP A 213 -8.50 1.07 -1.16
N VAL A 214 -8.02 2.05 -0.40
CA VAL A 214 -7.70 1.92 1.03
C VAL A 214 -9.02 1.71 1.78
N GLN A 215 -9.13 0.55 2.44
CA GLN A 215 -10.19 0.37 3.43
C GLN A 215 -9.94 1.37 4.55
N THR A 216 -10.65 2.49 4.52
CA THR A 216 -10.43 3.58 5.49
C THR A 216 -10.77 3.17 6.92
N PHE A 217 -11.58 2.13 7.08
CA PHE A 217 -11.92 1.57 8.39
C PHE A 217 -11.11 0.28 8.62
N PRO A 218 -10.29 0.21 9.67
CA PRO A 218 -9.55 -1.01 10.00
C PRO A 218 -10.52 -2.15 10.34
N ALA A 219 -10.10 -3.41 10.14
CA ALA A 219 -10.92 -4.57 10.48
C ALA A 219 -11.31 -4.56 11.97
N GLU A 220 -10.37 -4.16 12.83
CA GLU A 220 -10.54 -4.02 14.28
C GLU A 220 -11.70 -3.08 14.67
N PHE A 221 -11.98 -2.04 13.87
CA PHE A 221 -13.14 -1.17 14.10
C PHE A 221 -14.46 -1.95 14.01
N TYR A 222 -14.60 -2.81 13.00
CA TYR A 222 -15.80 -3.61 12.84
C TYR A 222 -15.84 -4.77 13.84
N GLU A 223 -14.72 -5.41 14.12
CA GLU A 223 -14.63 -6.46 15.15
C GLU A 223 -15.15 -5.96 16.51
N ASN A 224 -14.68 -4.78 16.93
CA ASN A 224 -15.15 -4.17 18.16
C ASN A 224 -16.62 -3.71 18.07
N MET A 225 -17.06 -3.20 16.92
CA MET A 225 -18.48 -2.86 16.72
C MET A 225 -19.40 -4.07 16.88
N PHE A 226 -19.03 -5.23 16.31
CA PHE A 226 -19.79 -6.47 16.50
C PHE A 226 -19.78 -6.91 17.97
N ARG A 227 -18.60 -6.91 18.61
CA ARG A 227 -18.44 -7.26 20.04
C ARG A 227 -19.32 -6.41 20.95
N LEU A 228 -19.23 -5.07 20.85
CA LEU A 228 -19.98 -4.15 21.70
C LEU A 228 -21.49 -4.19 21.45
N ARG A 229 -21.91 -4.63 20.27
CA ARG A 229 -23.32 -4.81 19.91
C ARG A 229 -23.84 -6.22 20.21
N GLY A 230 -23.02 -7.10 20.80
CA GLY A 230 -23.40 -8.49 21.12
C GLY A 230 -23.68 -9.33 19.88
N LEU A 231 -23.06 -9.01 18.74
CA LEU A 231 -23.25 -9.73 17.48
C LEU A 231 -22.05 -10.65 17.19
N GLU A 232 -22.32 -11.80 16.58
CA GLU A 232 -21.26 -12.69 16.12
C GLU A 232 -20.50 -12.09 14.94
N TYR A 233 -19.18 -11.96 15.12
CA TYR A 233 -18.29 -11.57 14.03
C TYR A 233 -17.84 -12.80 13.25
N SER A 234 -18.48 -13.04 12.10
CA SER A 234 -18.06 -14.12 11.19
C SER A 234 -16.87 -13.66 10.36
N GLN A 235 -15.72 -14.33 10.51
CA GLN A 235 -14.57 -14.13 9.61
C GLN A 235 -14.85 -14.62 8.17
N ALA A 236 -15.91 -15.42 7.97
CA ALA A 236 -16.30 -15.99 6.69
C ALA A 236 -17.26 -15.10 5.87
N SER A 237 -17.99 -14.18 6.52
CA SER A 237 -18.95 -13.29 5.86
C SER A 237 -18.75 -11.84 6.30
N VAL A 238 -18.48 -10.96 5.33
CA VAL A 238 -18.26 -9.51 5.54
C VAL A 238 -19.60 -8.73 5.58
N ARG A 239 -20.75 -9.43 5.61
CA ARG A 239 -22.05 -8.79 5.51
C ARG A 239 -22.43 -8.15 6.84
N ARG A 240 -22.37 -6.83 6.87
CA ARG A 240 -22.66 -6.01 8.05
C ARG A 240 -24.15 -5.70 8.15
N PRO A 241 -24.72 -5.63 9.36
CA PRO A 241 -26.07 -5.10 9.55
C PRO A 241 -26.18 -3.69 8.96
N GLN A 242 -27.29 -3.40 8.26
CA GLN A 242 -27.46 -2.10 7.58
C GLN A 242 -27.35 -0.91 8.54
N TYR A 243 -27.79 -1.09 9.79
CA TYR A 243 -27.76 -0.02 10.79
C TYR A 243 -26.34 0.40 11.21
N PHE A 244 -25.31 -0.40 10.92
CA PHE A 244 -23.91 -0.02 11.18
C PHE A 244 -23.54 1.26 10.44
N GLY A 245 -24.14 1.54 9.28
CA GLY A 245 -23.93 2.81 8.58
C GLY A 245 -24.40 4.02 9.40
N HIS A 246 -25.47 3.89 10.18
CA HIS A 246 -25.94 4.95 11.08
C HIS A 246 -24.99 5.13 12.25
N LEU A 247 -24.48 4.03 12.83
CA LEU A 247 -23.49 4.07 13.89
C LEU A 247 -22.18 4.72 13.42
N THR A 248 -21.68 4.33 12.25
CA THR A 248 -20.47 4.94 11.67
C THR A 248 -20.66 6.44 11.40
N ASN A 249 -21.84 6.86 10.94
CA ASN A 249 -22.14 8.29 10.81
C ASN A 249 -22.06 9.02 12.15
N ASP A 250 -22.56 8.40 13.22
CA ASP A 250 -22.61 9.00 14.54
C ASP A 250 -21.23 9.07 15.24
N ILE A 251 -20.54 7.93 15.33
CA ILE A 251 -19.32 7.83 16.13
C ILE A 251 -18.07 8.32 15.38
N VAL A 252 -18.17 8.50 14.05
CA VAL A 252 -17.07 8.99 13.22
C VAL A 252 -17.44 10.32 12.58
N TYR A 253 -18.31 10.34 11.57
CA TYR A 253 -18.45 11.52 10.72
C TYR A 253 -19.09 12.74 11.40
N LYS A 254 -20.02 12.55 12.35
CA LYS A 254 -20.63 13.65 13.12
C LYS A 254 -19.67 14.31 14.12
N ARG A 255 -18.49 13.74 14.35
CA ARG A 255 -17.52 14.18 15.37
C ARG A 255 -16.25 14.77 14.77
N LEU A 256 -16.12 14.77 13.43
CA LEU A 256 -14.96 15.34 12.73
C LEU A 256 -14.97 16.87 12.80
N GLU A 257 -15.94 17.51 12.16
CA GLU A 257 -16.11 18.97 12.17
C GLU A 257 -17.58 19.31 11.84
N PRO A 258 -18.07 20.50 12.26
CA PRO A 258 -19.40 20.96 11.89
C PRO A 258 -19.60 20.97 10.36
N GLY A 259 -20.73 20.42 9.89
CA GLY A 259 -21.10 20.44 8.47
C GLY A 259 -20.39 19.42 7.57
N VAL A 260 -19.30 18.77 8.01
CA VAL A 260 -18.54 17.81 7.18
C VAL A 260 -19.41 16.65 6.70
N LEU A 261 -20.20 16.01 7.58
CA LEU A 261 -21.08 14.90 7.17
C LEU A 261 -22.14 15.35 6.14
N LYS A 262 -22.65 16.58 6.25
CA LYS A 262 -23.63 17.12 5.31
C LYS A 262 -22.99 17.31 3.93
N GLU A 263 -21.77 17.85 3.92
CA GLU A 263 -21.01 18.08 2.69
C GLU A 263 -20.59 16.77 2.02
N LEU A 264 -20.09 15.79 2.79
CA LEU A 264 -19.76 14.46 2.30
C LEU A 264 -20.95 13.77 1.61
N LYS A 265 -22.14 13.88 2.21
CA LYS A 265 -23.40 13.36 1.62
C LYS A 265 -23.83 14.10 0.35
N ARG A 266 -23.49 15.39 0.22
CA ARG A 266 -23.83 16.23 -0.95
C ARG A 266 -22.95 15.87 -2.15
N ILE A 267 -21.64 15.71 -1.92
CA ILE A 267 -20.66 15.48 -2.98
C ILE A 267 -20.51 14.02 -3.38
N THR A 268 -20.89 13.08 -2.50
CA THR A 268 -20.82 11.65 -2.81
C THR A 268 -21.96 11.25 -3.76
N PRO A 269 -21.66 10.74 -4.97
CA PRO A 269 -22.68 10.41 -5.94
C PRO A 269 -23.61 9.29 -5.45
N LYS A 270 -24.89 9.38 -5.86
CA LYS A 270 -25.92 8.37 -5.59
C LYS A 270 -26.36 7.69 -6.87
N SER A 271 -26.65 6.39 -6.77
CA SER A 271 -27.19 5.60 -7.87
C SER A 271 -28.62 6.06 -8.18
N LYS A 272 -28.87 6.48 -9.43
CA LYS A 272 -30.21 6.88 -9.88
C LYS A 272 -31.26 5.76 -9.78
N LYS A 273 -30.83 4.48 -9.79
CA LYS A 273 -31.72 3.31 -9.69
C LYS A 273 -32.02 2.87 -8.25
N THR A 274 -31.08 3.01 -7.32
CA THR A 274 -31.20 2.43 -5.97
C THR A 274 -31.18 3.47 -4.84
N GLY A 275 -30.89 4.75 -5.15
CA GLY A 275 -30.76 5.82 -4.16
C GLY A 275 -29.56 5.69 -3.21
N ARG A 276 -28.77 4.61 -3.31
CA ARG A 276 -27.58 4.35 -2.49
C ARG A 276 -26.38 5.13 -2.99
N TYR A 277 -25.49 5.51 -2.07
CA TYR A 277 -24.21 6.11 -2.43
C TYR A 277 -23.38 5.12 -3.24
N THR A 278 -22.78 5.58 -4.34
CA THR A 278 -21.95 4.77 -5.26
C THR A 278 -20.47 4.80 -4.89
N ALA A 279 -20.09 5.62 -3.92
CA ALA A 279 -18.74 5.78 -3.40
C ALA A 279 -18.76 5.90 -1.87
N THR A 280 -17.65 5.62 -1.20
CA THR A 280 -17.53 5.81 0.26
C THR A 280 -17.24 7.28 0.57
N PHE A 281 -17.78 7.79 1.70
CA PHE A 281 -17.56 9.19 2.10
C PHE A 281 -16.08 9.54 2.28
N THR A 282 -15.24 8.55 2.57
CA THR A 282 -13.79 8.74 2.75
C THR A 282 -13.07 9.14 1.48
N GLN A 283 -13.61 8.79 0.31
CA GLN A 283 -13.07 9.18 -1.00
C GLN A 283 -13.26 10.68 -1.28
N SER A 284 -14.11 11.36 -0.51
CA SER A 284 -14.45 12.77 -0.69
C SER A 284 -13.77 13.72 0.30
N LEU A 285 -12.88 13.22 1.17
CA LEU A 285 -12.12 14.04 2.12
C LEU A 285 -10.86 14.66 1.49
N THR A 286 -10.48 15.85 1.94
CA THR A 286 -9.30 16.58 1.48
C THR A 286 -7.99 16.00 2.03
N LYS A 287 -6.92 16.09 1.23
CA LYS A 287 -5.63 15.43 1.42
C LYS A 287 -4.89 15.86 2.70
N ASN A 288 -4.79 17.18 2.93
CA ASN A 288 -3.88 17.74 3.93
C ASN A 288 -4.53 17.94 5.31
N VAL A 289 -5.85 17.83 5.39
CA VAL A 289 -6.61 18.17 6.61
C VAL A 289 -7.67 17.12 6.91
N GLY A 290 -8.52 16.79 5.93
CA GLY A 290 -9.67 15.90 6.16
C GLY A 290 -9.29 14.44 6.44
N TYR A 291 -8.36 13.88 5.66
CA TYR A 291 -7.96 12.48 5.82
C TYR A 291 -7.10 12.21 7.07
N PRO A 292 -6.08 13.03 7.41
CA PRO A 292 -5.33 12.89 8.65
C PRO A 292 -6.24 12.95 9.89
N LYS A 293 -7.15 13.95 9.97
CA LYS A 293 -8.13 14.07 11.06
C LYS A 293 -9.05 12.86 11.18
N LEU A 294 -9.51 12.31 10.05
CA LEU A 294 -10.31 11.09 10.06
C LEU A 294 -9.52 9.91 10.63
N LYS A 295 -8.25 9.75 10.22
CA LYS A 295 -7.38 8.65 10.67
C LYS A 295 -7.09 8.74 12.17
N GLU A 296 -6.79 9.94 12.64
CA GLU A 296 -6.58 10.25 14.06
C GLU A 296 -7.84 9.93 14.89
N HIS A 297 -8.99 10.46 14.48
CA HIS A 297 -10.27 10.20 15.14
C HIS A 297 -10.63 8.70 15.14
N LEU A 298 -10.42 8.01 14.02
CA LEU A 298 -10.65 6.56 13.95
C LEU A 298 -9.73 5.78 14.90
N GLY A 299 -8.47 6.19 15.04
CA GLY A 299 -7.55 5.61 16.02
C GLY A 299 -8.07 5.75 17.44
N ALA A 300 -8.53 6.95 17.81
CA ALA A 300 -9.15 7.21 19.12
C ALA A 300 -10.42 6.37 19.34
N VAL A 301 -11.33 6.34 18.36
CA VAL A 301 -12.55 5.54 18.43
C VAL A 301 -12.26 4.06 18.66
N VAL A 302 -11.30 3.48 17.92
CA VAL A 302 -10.89 2.08 18.10
C VAL A 302 -10.28 1.86 19.49
N ALA A 303 -9.45 2.79 19.98
CA ALA A 303 -8.87 2.71 21.32
C ALA A 303 -9.96 2.70 22.40
N TYR A 304 -10.95 3.60 22.34
CA TYR A 304 -12.07 3.61 23.28
C TYR A 304 -12.92 2.34 23.17
N MET A 305 -13.22 1.90 21.94
CA MET A 305 -13.93 0.65 21.75
C MET A 305 -13.23 -0.52 22.45
N ARG A 306 -11.90 -0.63 22.32
CA ARG A 306 -11.12 -1.72 22.92
C ARG A 306 -11.19 -1.75 24.44
N ILE A 307 -11.12 -0.60 25.10
CA ILE A 307 -11.14 -0.54 26.57
C ILE A 307 -12.54 -0.75 27.13
N SER A 308 -13.58 -0.39 26.38
CA SER A 308 -14.96 -0.54 26.82
C SER A 308 -15.45 -1.97 26.74
N LYS A 309 -16.18 -2.38 27.78
CA LYS A 309 -16.84 -3.69 27.87
C LYS A 309 -18.24 -3.66 27.26
N THR A 310 -18.93 -2.52 27.36
CA THR A 310 -20.30 -2.33 26.84
C THR A 310 -20.38 -1.17 25.85
N TRP A 311 -21.43 -1.16 25.03
CA TRP A 311 -21.68 -0.06 24.10
C TRP A 311 -21.91 1.27 24.81
N ASP A 312 -22.57 1.25 25.96
CA ASP A 312 -22.90 2.47 26.72
C ASP A 312 -21.65 3.09 27.34
N GLU A 313 -20.75 2.25 27.88
CA GLU A 313 -19.43 2.70 28.38
C GLU A 313 -18.62 3.36 27.25
N PHE A 314 -18.58 2.71 26.08
CA PHE A 314 -17.92 3.27 24.90
C PHE A 314 -18.52 4.63 24.48
N MET A 315 -19.84 4.71 24.42
CA MET A 315 -20.52 5.94 24.00
C MET A 315 -20.33 7.08 25.01
N ASN A 316 -20.29 6.78 26.31
CA ASN A 316 -20.03 7.77 27.34
C ASN A 316 -18.62 8.38 27.19
N LEU A 317 -17.59 7.53 27.10
CA LEU A 317 -16.21 7.96 26.88
C LEU A 317 -16.07 8.75 25.57
N LEU A 318 -16.71 8.29 24.49
CA LEU A 318 -16.65 8.97 23.21
C LEU A 318 -17.39 10.31 23.22
N ASN A 319 -18.51 10.42 23.92
CA ASN A 319 -19.26 11.67 24.04
C ASN A 319 -18.51 12.71 24.88
N GLU A 320 -17.84 12.27 25.93
CA GLU A 320 -17.03 13.13 26.79
C GLU A 320 -15.82 13.69 26.04
N GLN A 321 -15.07 12.83 25.35
CA GLN A 321 -13.80 13.22 24.72
C GLN A 321 -13.98 13.78 23.30
N TYR A 322 -14.98 13.29 22.57
CA TYR A 322 -15.26 13.68 21.18
C TYR A 322 -16.75 13.95 20.96
N PRO A 323 -17.32 15.01 21.56
CA PRO A 323 -18.75 15.33 21.41
C PRO A 323 -19.10 15.58 19.94
N ARG A 324 -20.37 15.33 19.58
CA ARG A 324 -20.89 15.66 18.24
C ARG A 324 -20.68 17.13 17.95
N LYS A 325 -20.21 17.46 16.74
CA LYS A 325 -19.93 18.82 16.31
C LYS A 325 -21.09 19.34 15.46
N GLY A 326 -21.72 20.44 15.89
CA GLY A 326 -22.77 21.13 15.13
C GLY A 326 -24.21 20.68 15.41
N ASP A 327 -24.44 19.84 16.42
CA ASP A 327 -25.70 19.86 17.15
C ASP A 327 -25.47 20.85 18.30
N THR A 328 -26.13 22.01 18.29
CA THR A 328 -26.11 22.96 19.41
C THR A 328 -26.28 22.17 20.71
N PRO A 329 -25.38 22.31 21.71
CA PRO A 329 -25.64 21.66 22.99
C PRO A 329 -26.99 22.20 23.48
N MET A 330 -27.94 21.29 23.76
CA MET A 330 -29.02 21.69 24.66
C MET A 330 -28.32 22.15 25.93
N LEU A 331 -28.40 23.45 26.20
CA LEU A 331 -28.10 24.00 27.50
C LEU A 331 -28.78 23.11 28.54
N PRO A 332 -28.12 22.79 29.67
CA PRO A 332 -28.84 22.19 30.78
C PRO A 332 -30.00 23.12 31.12
N MET A 333 -31.22 22.66 30.89
CA MET A 333 -32.45 23.34 31.28
C MET A 333 -32.61 23.21 32.79
N ASP A 334 -31.72 23.84 33.54
CA ASP A 334 -32.06 24.35 34.87
C ASP A 334 -32.53 25.79 34.67
N TYR A 335 -33.72 25.92 34.09
CA TYR A 335 -34.46 27.18 34.09
C TYR A 335 -35.31 27.19 35.35
N SER A 336 -34.82 27.83 36.42
CA SER A 336 -35.68 28.23 37.53
C SER A 336 -36.37 29.55 37.16
N GLN A 337 -37.69 29.58 37.24
CA GLN A 337 -38.50 30.79 36.96
C GLN A 337 -38.26 31.95 37.95
N GLU A 338 -37.37 31.78 38.93
CA GLU A 338 -37.11 32.75 40.01
C GLU A 338 -35.86 33.62 39.76
N ALA A 339 -35.17 33.46 38.62
CA ALA A 339 -33.91 34.15 38.33
C ALA A 339 -33.91 34.99 37.03
N ASP A 340 -35.08 35.38 36.51
CA ASP A 340 -35.19 36.35 35.41
C ASP A 340 -35.30 37.77 35.99
N ASP A 341 -34.19 38.52 35.96
CA ASP A 341 -34.13 39.91 36.42
C ASP A 341 -34.53 40.93 35.33
N GLY A 342 -35.05 40.46 34.20
CA GLY A 342 -35.60 41.29 33.13
C GLY A 342 -34.57 42.20 32.46
N LYS A 343 -33.27 41.93 32.62
CA LYS A 343 -32.19 42.68 31.95
C LYS A 343 -31.35 41.75 31.09
N GLY A 344 -31.88 41.44 29.92
CA GLY A 344 -31.16 40.67 28.92
C GLY A 344 -29.88 41.37 28.44
N LEU A 345 -28.80 40.57 28.36
CA LEU A 345 -27.94 40.46 27.17
C LEU A 345 -27.73 38.98 26.87
#